data_AF-A0A7Y3CS38-F1
#
_entry.id   AF-A0A7Y3CS38-F1
#
_cell.length_a   1.000
_cell.length_b   1.000
_cell.length_c   1.000
_cell.angle_alpha   90.00
_cell.angle_beta   90.00
_cell.angle_gamma   90.00
#
_symmetry.space_group_name_H-M   'P 1'
#
loop_
_entity.id
_entity.type
_entity.pdbx_description
1 polymer ?
#
loop_
_entity_poly.entity_id
_entity_poly.type
_entity_poly.pdbx_seq_one_letter_code
_entity_poly.pdbx_strand_id
1 'polypeptide(L)' 'MGQHEILGLIRSIYSAAGGQHDNWEEFDRVMAEERRCAVLLAPRRIYTNPNRPV' A
#
# COMPACT_ATOMS: atom_id res chain seq x y z
N MET A 1 6.22 -16.80 5.62
CA MET A 1 6.21 -15.34 5.49
C MET A 1 5.81 -14.77 6.84
N GLY A 2 6.76 -14.23 7.59
CA GLY A 2 6.53 -13.76 8.97
C GLY A 2 5.87 -12.39 8.99
N GLN A 3 5.26 -12.00 10.11
CA GLN A 3 4.57 -10.70 10.23
C GLN A 3 5.52 -9.50 9.97
N HIS A 4 6.81 -9.64 10.27
CA HIS A 4 7.84 -8.62 10.00
C HIS A 4 8.06 -8.37 8.49
N GLU A 5 7.95 -9.39 7.64
CA GLU A 5 8.08 -9.22 6.19
C GLU A 5 6.89 -8.44 5.62
N ILE A 6 5.70 -8.64 6.18
CA ILE A 6 4.47 -7.94 5.75
C ILE A 6 4.55 -6.46 6.11
N LEU A 7 5.04 -6.11 7.30
CA LEU A 7 5.20 -4.71 7.72
C LEU A 7 6.20 -3.97 6.81
N GLY A 8 7.34 -4.59 6.50
CA GLY A 8 8.32 -4.02 5.57
C GLY A 8 7.74 -3.74 4.17
N LEU A 9 6.86 -4.61 3.68
CA LEU A 9 6.16 -4.41 2.42
C LEU A 9 5.17 -3.24 2.48
N ILE A 10 4.38 -3.15 3.55
CA ILE A 10 3.41 -2.06 3.73
C ILE A 10 4.11 -0.70 3.79
N ARG A 11 5.23 -0.59 4.54
CA ARG A 11 6.05 0.63 4.57
C ARG A 11 6.55 1.01 3.18
N SER A 12 7.05 0.04 2.42
CA SER A 12 7.54 0.26 1.06
C SER A 12 6.44 0.77 0.11
N ILE A 13 5.23 0.22 0.21
CA ILE A 13 4.06 0.69 -0.55
C ILE A 13 3.70 2.12 -0.15
N TYR A 14 3.68 2.43 1.15
CA TYR A 14 3.36 3.76 1.64
C TYR A 14 4.33 4.82 1.12
N SER A 15 5.63 4.54 1.18
CA SER A 15 6.66 5.42 0.62
C SER A 15 6.59 5.55 -0.90
N ALA A 16 6.32 4.46 -1.62
CA ALA A 16 6.14 4.50 -3.08
C ALA A 16 4.91 5.34 -3.50
N ALA A 17 3.88 5.41 -2.67
CA ALA A 17 2.73 6.29 -2.84
C ALA A 17 3.02 7.77 -2.50
N GLY A 18 4.25 8.11 -2.12
CA GLY A 18 4.66 9.46 -1.76
C GLY A 18 4.48 9.81 -0.27
N GLY A 19 4.12 8.83 0.56
CA GLY A 19 4.01 9.02 2.00
C GLY A 19 5.38 9.11 2.69
N GLN A 20 5.52 10.06 3.60
CA GLN A 20 6.66 10.17 4.52
C GLN A 20 6.17 9.92 5.95
N HIS A 21 6.97 9.23 6.75
CA HIS A 21 6.63 8.96 8.14
C HIS A 21 7.88 9.07 9.02
N ASP A 22 7.78 9.85 10.09
CA ASP A 22 8.90 10.09 11.02
C ASP A 22 8.96 9.02 12.13
N ASN A 23 7.85 8.33 12.39
CA ASN A 23 7.73 7.26 13.38
C ASN A 23 7.21 5.96 12.78
N TRP A 24 8.10 5.09 12.33
CA TRP A 24 7.72 3.81 11.71
C TRP A 24 7.24 2.75 12.71
N GLU A 25 7.60 2.86 13.99
CA GLU A 25 7.12 1.93 15.02
C GLU A 25 5.63 2.14 15.31
N GLU A 26 5.21 3.40 15.41
CA GLU A 26 3.78 3.72 15.56
C GLU A 26 2.97 3.30 14.33
N PHE A 27 3.51 3.56 13.14
CA PHE A 27 2.91 3.12 11.89
C PHE A 27 2.68 1.61 11.89
N ASP A 28 3.69 0.82 12.23
CA ASP A 28 3.59 -0.65 12.28
C ASP A 28 2.57 -1.14 13.30
N ARG A 29 2.55 -0.52 14.48
CA ARG A 29 1.56 -0.82 15.52
C ARG A 29 0.15 -0.61 14.99
N VAL A 30 -0.13 0.54 14.39
CA VAL A 30 -1.46 0.85 13.83
C VAL A 30 -1.81 -0.11 12.69
N MET A 31 -0.88 -0.43 11.80
CA MET A 31 -1.13 -1.39 10.71
C MET A 31 -1.51 -2.78 11.26
N ALA A 32 -0.86 -3.23 12.33
CA ALA A 32 -1.15 -4.50 12.98
C ALA A 32 -2.47 -4.47 13.76
N GLU A 33 -2.69 -3.44 14.59
CA GLU A 33 -3.90 -3.27 15.41
C GLU A 33 -5.16 -3.15 14.55
N GLU A 34 -5.10 -2.37 13.47
CA GLU A 34 -6.22 -2.19 12.55
C GLU A 34 -6.33 -3.30 11.49
N ARG A 35 -5.37 -4.23 11.45
CA ARG A 35 -5.30 -5.32 10.47
C ARG A 35 -5.36 -4.83 9.01
N ARG A 36 -4.62 -3.77 8.70
CA ARG A 36 -4.52 -3.24 7.34
C ARG A 36 -3.73 -4.21 6.46
N CYS A 37 -4.07 -4.27 5.17
CA CYS A 37 -3.44 -5.18 4.22
C CYS A 37 -2.87 -4.45 3.00
N ALA A 38 -1.77 -4.98 2.49
CA ALA A 38 -1.26 -4.63 1.18
C ALA A 38 -1.99 -5.45 0.10
N VAL A 39 -2.53 -4.78 -0.91
CA VAL A 39 -3.12 -5.45 -2.08
C VAL A 39 -2.17 -5.28 -3.26
N LEU A 40 -1.65 -6.39 -3.76
CA LEU A 40 -0.77 -6.42 -4.93
C LEU A 40 -1.57 -6.84 -6.15
N LEU A 41 -1.55 -5.99 -7.17
CA LEU A 41 -2.22 -6.24 -8.44
C LEU A 41 -1.17 -6.45 -9.53
N ALA A 42 -1.35 -7.49 -10.34
CA ALA A 42 -0.65 -7.70 -11.60
C ALA A 42 -1.68 -7.62 -12.74
N PRO A 43 -2.06 -6.40 -13.18
CA PRO A 43 -3.10 -6.23 -14.18
C PRO A 43 -2.70 -6.94 -15.47
N ARG A 44 -3.56 -7.82 -15.98
CA ARG A 44 -3.36 -8.47 -17.28
C ARG A 44 -3.85 -7.62 -18.45
N ARG A 45 -4.86 -6.79 -18.20
CA ARG A 45 -5.46 -5.86 -19.16
C ARG A 45 -5.96 -4.63 -18.42
N ILE A 46 -5.79 -3.46 -19.03
CA ILE A 46 -6.29 -2.17 -18.54
C ILE A 46 -7.14 -1.59 -19.66
N TYR A 47 -8.37 -1.19 -19.33
CA TYR A 47 -9.28 -0.54 -20.26
C TYR A 47 -9.54 0.89 -19.77
N THR A 48 -9.68 1.83 -20.70
CA THR A 48 -10.07 3.21 -20.43
C THR A 48 -11.25 3.58 -21.32
N ASN A 49 -12.05 4.57 -20.92
CA ASN A 49 -13.02 5.22 -21.81
C ASN A 49 -12.41 6.55 -22.28
N PRO A 50 -11.77 6.60 -23.47
CA PRO A 50 -10.79 7.63 -23.76
C PRO A 50 -11.33 9.03 -24.04
N ASN A 51 -12.66 9.26 -24.12
CA ASN A 51 -13.23 10.61 -24.21
C ASN A 51 -14.76 10.57 -24.04
N ARG A 52 -15.29 11.24 -23.02
CA ARG A 52 -16.69 11.69 -22.98
C ARG A 52 -16.68 13.22 -23.10
N PRO A 53 -17.15 13.81 -24.20
CA PRO A 53 -17.29 15.26 -24.25
C PRO A 53 -18.33 15.70 -23.21
N VAL A 54 -17.95 16.65 -22.36
CA VAL A 54 -18.88 17.46 -21.57
C VAL A 54 -19.50 18.53 -22.45
#